data_AF-A0A959KL64-F1
#
_entry.id   AF-A0A959KL64-F1
#
_cell.length_a   1.000
_cell.length_b   1.000
_cell.length_c   1.000
_cell.angle_alpha   90.00
_cell.angle_beta   90.00
_cell.angle_gamma   90.00
#
_symmetry.space_group_name_H-M   'P 1'
#
loop_
_entity.id
_entity.type
_entity.pdbx_description
1 polymer ?
#
loop_
_entity_poly.entity_id
_entity_poly.type
_entity_poly.pdbx_seq_one_letter_code
_entity_poly.pdbx_strand_id
1 'polypeptide(L)'
;MIATLRFRDRAYRADLDRPIDLSLPLHSGVDTVNCFYAPYFEASPVVMGDFIGSTAQGGPVNFLNVRLNPHGNGTHTECVGHISVEPFTIHECLQRFHFPAWLTSLYPQRLENGDRVLLPDSFAEALAGATPCPALVVRTLPNDPGKRQRHYSGTNPPYLHPEAIDFLVEWGVIHLLID
;
A
#
# COMPACT_ATOMS: atom_id res chain seq x y z
N MET A 1 -9.92 -12.91 17.86
CA MET A 1 -11.30 -12.79 17.35
C MET A 1 -11.33 -13.57 16.06
N ILE A 2 -12.19 -14.59 15.93
CA ILE A 2 -12.21 -15.43 14.71
C ILE A 2 -13.29 -14.93 13.75
N ALA A 3 -12.89 -14.49 12.56
CA ALA A 3 -13.80 -14.19 11.46
C ALA A 3 -13.99 -15.42 10.57
N THR A 4 -15.21 -15.68 10.11
CA THR A 4 -15.51 -16.69 9.10
C THR A 4 -16.05 -16.00 7.86
N LEU A 5 -15.35 -16.14 6.73
CA LEU A 5 -15.73 -15.56 5.45
C LEU A 5 -16.13 -16.69 4.49
N ARG A 6 -17.28 -16.55 3.84
CA ARG A 6 -17.63 -17.40 2.71
C ARG A 6 -17.13 -16.75 1.43
N PHE A 7 -16.35 -17.48 0.67
CA PHE A 7 -15.91 -17.04 -0.64
C PHE A 7 -16.06 -18.20 -1.62
N ARG A 8 -16.93 -17.99 -2.63
CA ARG A 8 -17.44 -19.06 -3.50
C ARG A 8 -18.04 -20.18 -2.64
N ASP A 9 -17.79 -21.44 -2.99
CA ASP A 9 -18.32 -22.60 -2.28
C ASP A 9 -17.48 -23.04 -1.07
N ARG A 10 -16.57 -22.18 -0.60
CA ARG A 10 -15.66 -22.49 0.51
C ARG A 10 -15.81 -21.50 1.66
N ALA A 11 -15.66 -22.01 2.88
CA ALA A 11 -15.57 -21.22 4.09
C ALA A 11 -14.09 -21.06 4.49
N TYR A 12 -13.69 -19.83 4.74
CA TYR A 12 -12.37 -19.43 5.19
C TYR A 12 -12.47 -18.88 6.61
N ARG A 13 -11.44 -19.09 7.42
CA ARG A 13 -11.36 -18.56 8.79
C ARG A 13 -10.10 -17.73 8.93
N ALA A 14 -10.21 -16.58 9.57
CA ALA A 14 -9.10 -15.70 9.89
C ALA A 14 -9.10 -15.40 11.40
N ASP A 15 -7.92 -15.47 12.01
CA ASP A 15 -7.72 -15.01 13.39
C ASP A 15 -7.28 -13.55 13.38
N LEU A 16 -8.21 -12.66 13.70
CA LEU A 16 -7.99 -11.22 13.71
C LEU A 16 -7.14 -10.75 14.90
N ASP A 17 -6.88 -11.60 15.90
CA ASP A 17 -5.93 -11.28 16.97
C ASP A 17 -4.48 -11.58 16.55
N ARG A 18 -4.29 -12.26 15.41
CA ARG A 18 -2.98 -12.63 14.87
C ARG A 18 -2.86 -12.26 13.38
N PRO A 19 -3.08 -10.99 13.00
CA PRO A 19 -2.98 -10.57 11.62
C PRO A 19 -1.53 -10.57 11.15
N ILE A 20 -1.35 -10.65 9.82
CA ILE A 20 -0.10 -10.25 9.17
C ILE A 20 -0.28 -8.79 8.78
N ASP A 21 0.44 -7.90 9.45
CA ASP A 21 0.42 -6.47 9.14
C ASP A 21 1.25 -6.20 7.88
N LEU A 22 0.60 -5.59 6.88
CA LEU A 22 1.23 -5.17 5.62
C LEU A 22 1.54 -3.66 5.61
N SER A 23 1.16 -2.94 6.66
CA SER A 23 1.38 -1.51 6.74
C SER A 23 2.81 -1.18 7.16
N LEU A 24 3.34 -0.10 6.60
CA LEU A 24 4.56 0.53 7.07
C LEU A 24 4.19 1.68 8.02
N PRO A 25 4.69 1.67 9.26
CA PRO A 25 4.45 2.76 10.20
C PRO A 25 5.03 4.08 9.67
N LEU A 26 4.29 5.16 9.90
CA LEU A 26 4.79 6.51 9.64
C LEU A 26 5.80 6.90 10.71
N HIS A 27 6.99 7.33 10.28
CA HIS A 27 8.04 7.84 11.15
C HIS A 27 8.40 9.26 10.73
N SER A 28 8.59 10.13 11.73
CA SER A 28 9.03 11.51 11.45
C SER A 28 10.48 11.50 10.96
N GLY A 29 10.75 12.21 9.87
CA GLY A 29 12.09 12.32 9.30
C GLY A 29 12.35 11.35 8.14
N VAL A 30 13.62 10.95 7.97
CA VAL A 30 14.12 10.28 6.75
C VAL A 30 14.07 8.76 6.81
N ASP A 31 14.00 8.16 8.00
CA ASP A 31 14.05 6.71 8.22
C ASP A 31 12.68 6.04 7.96
N THR A 32 12.10 6.33 6.80
CA THR A 32 10.81 5.83 6.32
C THR A 32 10.77 5.79 4.80
N VAL A 33 9.77 5.11 4.23
CA VAL A 33 9.55 5.12 2.78
C VAL A 33 9.09 6.49 2.30
N ASN A 34 9.62 6.92 1.16
CA ASN A 34 9.21 8.16 0.51
C ASN A 34 9.29 8.06 -1.02
N CYS A 35 8.42 8.78 -1.72
CA CYS A 35 8.45 8.87 -3.18
C CYS A 35 8.03 10.26 -3.66
N PHE A 36 8.16 10.49 -4.97
CA PHE A 36 7.75 11.72 -5.67
C PHE A 36 8.41 13.02 -5.18
N TYR A 37 9.57 12.92 -4.54
CA TYR A 37 10.23 14.03 -3.85
C TYR A 37 9.29 14.74 -2.86
N ALA A 38 8.31 14.01 -2.33
CA ALA A 38 7.30 14.55 -1.43
C ALA A 38 7.94 14.97 -0.10
N PRO A 39 7.37 15.97 0.61
CA PRO A 39 7.76 16.28 1.97
C PRO A 39 7.72 15.04 2.87
N TYR A 40 8.61 14.99 3.85
CA TYR A 40 8.58 13.93 4.86
C TYR A 40 7.37 14.07 5.78
N PHE A 41 6.94 12.95 6.34
CA PHE A 41 6.02 12.97 7.46
C PHE A 41 6.67 13.72 8.63
N GLU A 42 5.89 14.57 9.26
CA GLU A 42 6.31 15.33 10.43
C GLU A 42 5.25 15.22 11.52
N ALA A 43 5.71 14.99 12.75
CA ALA A 43 4.89 15.10 13.94
C ALA A 43 5.58 16.03 14.95
N SER A 44 4.86 17.02 15.47
CA SER A 44 5.39 18.01 16.40
C SER A 44 4.38 18.31 17.51
N PRO A 45 4.83 18.60 18.75
CA PRO A 45 3.89 18.92 19.82
C PRO A 45 3.13 20.21 19.50
N VAL A 46 1.85 20.23 19.86
CA VAL A 46 1.05 21.44 19.86
C VAL A 46 1.61 22.39 20.92
N VAL A 47 1.85 23.64 20.54
CA VAL A 47 2.32 24.70 21.45
C VAL A 47 1.28 25.82 21.48
N MET A 48 0.78 26.15 22.66
CA MET A 48 -0.25 27.18 22.88
C MET A 48 0.09 28.01 24.12
N GLY A 49 0.78 29.14 23.95
CA GLY A 49 1.33 29.91 25.06
C GLY A 49 2.34 29.06 25.83
N ASP A 50 2.14 28.92 27.14
CA ASP A 50 3.01 28.11 28.02
C ASP A 50 2.71 26.60 27.94
N PHE A 51 1.63 26.19 27.26
CA PHE A 51 1.31 24.80 27.08
C PHE A 51 2.15 24.17 25.98
N ILE A 52 2.85 23.07 26.31
CA ILE A 52 3.54 22.19 25.36
C ILE A 52 2.89 20.80 25.44
N GLY A 53 2.33 20.33 24.32
CA GLY A 53 1.70 19.02 24.18
C GLY A 53 2.68 17.85 24.10
N SER A 54 3.65 17.76 25.02
CA SER A 54 4.58 16.64 25.10
C SER A 54 4.90 16.28 26.54
N THR A 55 4.62 15.03 26.93
CA THR A 55 4.97 14.53 28.27
C THR A 55 6.48 14.48 28.47
N ALA A 56 7.25 14.25 27.40
CA ALA A 56 8.71 14.27 27.43
C ALA A 56 9.27 15.68 27.71
N GLN A 57 8.51 16.73 27.40
CA GLN A 57 8.88 18.13 27.67
C GLN A 57 8.15 18.70 28.90
N GLY A 58 7.59 17.85 29.76
CA GLY A 58 6.91 18.24 31.00
C GLY A 58 5.43 18.60 30.85
N GLY A 59 4.85 18.47 29.66
CA GLY A 59 3.43 18.63 29.41
C GLY A 59 2.58 17.51 30.02
N PRO A 60 1.28 17.73 30.26
CA PRO A 60 0.40 16.73 30.86
C PRO A 60 -0.05 15.64 29.87
N VAL A 61 0.13 15.85 28.55
CA VAL A 61 -0.35 14.98 27.48
C VAL A 61 0.59 15.01 26.27
N ASN A 62 0.55 13.96 25.44
CA ASN A 62 1.14 13.98 24.10
C ASN A 62 0.06 14.41 23.10
N PHE A 63 0.09 15.67 22.71
CA PHE A 63 -0.85 16.28 21.78
C PHE A 63 -0.04 16.83 20.61
N LEU A 64 -0.04 16.09 19.49
CA LEU A 64 0.81 16.36 18.34
C LEU A 64 -0.01 16.90 17.15
N ASN A 65 0.57 17.85 16.43
CA ASN A 65 0.23 18.14 15.04
C ASN A 65 0.92 17.12 14.14
N VAL A 66 0.27 16.77 13.03
CA VAL A 66 0.88 15.96 11.96
C VAL A 66 0.80 16.69 10.63
N ARG A 67 1.86 16.56 9.82
CA ARG A 67 1.90 16.97 8.42
C ARG A 67 2.32 15.76 7.59
N LEU A 68 1.52 15.42 6.58
CA LEU A 68 1.73 14.22 5.78
C LEU A 68 1.37 14.48 4.31
N ASN A 69 2.11 13.84 3.40
CA ASN A 69 1.71 13.63 2.02
C ASN A 69 1.19 12.19 1.88
N PRO A 70 -0.10 11.98 1.58
CA PRO A 70 -0.72 10.66 1.67
C PRO A 70 -0.18 9.67 0.62
N HIS A 71 0.31 10.15 -0.51
CA HIS A 71 0.89 9.31 -1.57
C HIS A 71 2.40 9.17 -1.42
N GLY A 72 3.06 10.16 -0.82
CA GLY A 72 4.50 10.21 -0.63
C GLY A 72 4.99 9.59 0.67
N ASN A 73 4.12 9.26 1.63
CA ASN A 73 4.52 8.77 2.94
C ASN A 73 3.78 7.47 3.31
N GLY A 74 4.55 6.41 3.54
CA GLY A 74 4.03 5.14 4.07
C GLY A 74 3.06 4.39 3.14
N THR A 75 2.38 3.41 3.73
CA THR A 75 1.34 2.62 3.06
C THR A 75 0.06 3.44 2.94
N HIS A 76 -0.55 3.43 1.75
CA HIS A 76 -1.76 4.17 1.46
C HIS A 76 -2.67 3.41 0.49
N THR A 77 -3.86 3.96 0.26
CA THR A 77 -4.82 3.45 -0.72
C THR A 77 -5.31 4.62 -1.56
N GLU A 78 -5.41 4.40 -2.87
CA GLU A 78 -5.86 5.40 -3.82
C GLU A 78 -7.27 5.11 -4.34
N CYS A 79 -7.93 6.15 -4.84
CA CYS A 79 -9.16 6.05 -5.61
C CYS A 79 -9.02 6.93 -6.86
N VAL A 80 -10.02 6.84 -7.75
CA VAL A 80 -10.03 7.57 -9.01
C VAL A 80 -9.89 9.09 -8.84
N GLY A 81 -10.28 9.64 -7.69
CA GLY A 81 -10.09 11.07 -7.35
C GLY A 81 -8.63 11.52 -7.35
N HIS A 82 -7.65 10.60 -7.35
CA HIS A 82 -6.24 10.93 -7.52
C HIS A 82 -5.91 11.46 -8.93
N ILE A 83 -6.66 11.02 -9.95
CA ILE A 83 -6.40 11.36 -11.36
C ILE A 83 -7.59 12.01 -12.07
N SER A 84 -8.77 11.99 -11.45
CA SER A 84 -10.00 12.60 -11.98
C SER A 84 -10.08 14.09 -11.63
N VAL A 85 -10.74 14.85 -12.50
CA VAL A 85 -11.05 16.27 -12.26
C VAL A 85 -12.19 16.39 -11.24
N GLU A 86 -13.12 15.46 -11.26
CA GLU A 86 -14.24 15.39 -10.33
C GLU A 86 -13.75 14.95 -8.92
N PRO A 87 -14.33 15.53 -7.85
CA PRO A 87 -13.90 15.22 -6.49
C PRO A 87 -14.49 13.87 -6.05
N PHE A 88 -13.66 12.82 -6.09
CA PHE A 88 -13.96 11.54 -5.47
C PHE A 88 -13.11 11.33 -4.22
N THR A 89 -13.70 10.78 -3.16
CA THR A 89 -12.98 10.44 -1.94
C THR A 89 -12.87 8.93 -1.73
N ILE A 90 -11.83 8.49 -1.03
CA ILE A 90 -11.67 7.09 -0.61
C ILE A 90 -12.89 6.61 0.17
N HIS A 91 -13.44 7.48 1.03
CA HIS A 91 -14.63 7.17 1.83
C HIS A 91 -15.84 6.83 0.97
N GLU A 92 -15.98 7.42 -0.22
CA GLU A 92 -17.08 7.15 -1.16
C GLU A 92 -16.78 5.92 -2.03
N CYS A 93 -15.54 5.77 -2.50
CA CYS A 93 -15.15 4.69 -3.41
C CYS A 93 -15.00 3.32 -2.72
N LEU A 94 -14.47 3.27 -1.49
CA LEU A 94 -14.18 2.02 -0.78
C LEU A 94 -15.25 1.74 0.30
N GLN A 95 -16.34 1.10 -0.10
CA GLN A 95 -17.44 0.70 0.82
C GLN A 95 -17.28 -0.71 1.41
N ARG A 96 -16.29 -1.47 0.93
CA ARG A 96 -15.99 -2.83 1.40
C ARG A 96 -14.56 -2.84 1.93
N PHE A 97 -14.39 -3.32 3.15
CA PHE A 97 -13.10 -3.27 3.86
C PHE A 97 -12.44 -4.65 4.06
N HIS A 98 -13.14 -5.73 3.72
CA HIS A 98 -12.63 -7.09 3.85
C HIS A 98 -12.79 -7.83 2.52
N PHE A 99 -11.66 -8.33 2.01
CA PHE A 99 -11.60 -9.04 0.73
C PHE A 99 -10.90 -10.38 0.91
N PRO A 100 -11.39 -11.46 0.28
CA PRO A 100 -10.52 -12.58 -0.05
C PRO A 100 -9.47 -12.08 -1.05
N ALA A 101 -8.21 -12.27 -0.70
CA ALA A 101 -7.07 -11.83 -1.50
C ALA A 101 -6.22 -13.02 -1.91
N TRP A 102 -5.66 -12.96 -3.12
CA TRP A 102 -4.56 -13.83 -3.53
C TRP A 102 -3.24 -13.10 -3.32
N LEU A 103 -2.21 -13.78 -2.84
CA LEU A 103 -0.84 -13.24 -2.79
C LEU A 103 -0.01 -13.93 -3.86
N THR A 104 0.64 -13.14 -4.71
CA THR A 104 1.63 -13.63 -5.67
C THR A 104 2.97 -12.93 -5.50
N SER A 105 4.06 -13.62 -5.81
CA SER A 105 5.40 -13.05 -5.84
C SER A 105 5.89 -13.00 -7.27
N LEU A 106 6.36 -11.85 -7.74
CA LEU A 106 6.81 -11.69 -9.13
C LEU A 106 8.17 -11.01 -9.19
N TYR A 107 9.03 -11.47 -10.10
CA TYR A 107 10.24 -10.75 -10.49
C TYR A 107 9.90 -9.78 -11.63
N PRO A 108 10.11 -8.47 -11.47
CA PRO A 108 10.02 -7.54 -12.59
C PRO A 108 11.04 -7.89 -13.67
N GLN A 109 10.59 -7.97 -14.92
CA GLN A 109 11.45 -8.23 -16.06
C GLN A 109 12.20 -6.96 -16.44
N ARG A 110 13.49 -7.09 -16.75
CA ARG A 110 14.31 -5.95 -17.18
C ARG A 110 14.21 -5.78 -18.70
N LEU A 111 13.70 -4.65 -19.15
CA LEU A 111 13.63 -4.27 -20.57
C LEU A 111 14.96 -3.70 -21.07
N GLU A 112 15.11 -3.59 -22.39
CA GLU A 112 16.34 -3.06 -23.03
C GLU A 112 16.65 -1.62 -22.61
N ASN A 113 15.62 -0.81 -22.37
CA ASN A 113 15.76 0.57 -21.88
C ASN A 113 16.19 0.66 -20.40
N GLY A 114 16.31 -0.49 -19.70
CA GLY A 114 16.69 -0.58 -18.30
C GLY A 114 15.52 -0.59 -17.31
N ASP A 115 14.28 -0.42 -17.77
CA ASP A 115 13.09 -0.48 -16.94
C ASP A 115 12.87 -1.87 -16.37
N ARG A 116 12.19 -1.91 -15.22
CA ARG A 116 11.77 -3.13 -14.54
C ARG A 116 10.26 -3.19 -14.56
N VAL A 117 9.70 -4.15 -15.29
CA VAL A 117 8.27 -4.16 -15.59
C VAL A 117 7.65 -5.51 -15.23
N LEU A 118 6.50 -5.47 -14.57
CA LEU A 118 5.63 -6.63 -14.38
C LEU A 118 4.75 -6.78 -15.63
N LEU A 119 5.04 -7.81 -16.43
CA LEU A 119 4.39 -8.09 -17.71
C LEU A 119 3.21 -9.06 -17.57
N PRO A 120 2.23 -9.03 -18.49
CA PRO A 120 1.04 -9.88 -18.44
C PRO A 120 1.37 -11.38 -18.34
N ASP A 121 2.37 -11.86 -19.08
CA ASP A 121 2.79 -13.27 -19.04
C ASP A 121 3.22 -13.73 -17.64
N SER A 122 3.86 -12.85 -16.86
CA SER A 122 4.27 -13.17 -15.48
C SER A 122 3.07 -13.33 -14.56
N PHE A 123 1.99 -12.59 -14.79
CA PHE A 123 0.73 -12.78 -14.06
C PHE A 123 -0.02 -14.02 -14.54
N ALA A 124 -0.07 -14.26 -15.85
CA ALA A 124 -0.73 -15.44 -16.42
C ALA A 124 -0.10 -16.74 -15.89
N GLU A 125 1.23 -16.81 -15.84
CA GLU A 125 1.96 -17.94 -15.26
C GLU A 125 1.69 -18.06 -13.75
N ALA A 126 1.87 -16.97 -13.00
CA ALA A 126 1.76 -17.02 -11.53
C ALA A 126 0.33 -17.24 -11.01
N LEU A 127 -0.69 -16.92 -11.81
CA LEU A 127 -2.10 -17.12 -11.50
C LEU A 127 -2.70 -18.32 -12.24
N ALA A 128 -1.89 -19.11 -12.95
CA ALA A 128 -2.34 -20.32 -13.63
C ALA A 128 -2.96 -21.31 -12.63
N GLY A 129 -4.22 -21.66 -12.84
CA GLY A 129 -4.98 -22.54 -11.94
C GLY A 129 -5.37 -21.91 -10.60
N ALA A 130 -4.99 -20.65 -10.34
CA ALA A 130 -5.44 -19.92 -9.18
C ALA A 130 -6.94 -19.62 -9.29
N THR A 131 -7.60 -19.51 -8.14
CA THR A 131 -9.01 -19.14 -8.06
C THR A 131 -9.11 -17.61 -8.16
N PRO A 132 -9.84 -17.04 -9.14
CA PRO A 132 -9.99 -15.60 -9.25
C PRO A 132 -10.50 -14.93 -7.97
N CYS A 133 -9.81 -13.89 -7.52
CA CYS A 133 -10.05 -13.19 -6.26
C CYS A 133 -10.28 -11.69 -6.51
N PRO A 134 -11.21 -11.05 -5.77
CA PRO A 134 -11.46 -9.61 -5.90
C PRO A 134 -10.29 -8.75 -5.46
N ALA A 135 -9.39 -9.28 -4.61
CA ALA A 135 -8.15 -8.60 -4.25
C ALA A 135 -6.92 -9.42 -4.67
N LEU A 136 -5.87 -8.72 -5.10
CA LEU A 136 -4.57 -9.28 -5.40
C LEU A 136 -3.49 -8.49 -4.66
N VAL A 137 -2.64 -9.19 -3.94
CA VAL A 137 -1.42 -8.66 -3.33
C VAL A 137 -0.24 -9.13 -4.18
N VAL A 138 0.51 -8.18 -4.72
CA VAL A 138 1.72 -8.42 -5.50
C VAL A 138 2.92 -8.09 -4.64
N ARG A 139 3.77 -9.07 -4.40
CA ARG A 139 5.09 -8.90 -3.76
C ARG A 139 6.17 -8.95 -4.84
N THR A 140 6.76 -7.81 -5.14
CA THR A 140 7.85 -7.71 -6.11
C THR A 140 9.15 -8.25 -5.54
N LEU A 141 9.90 -9.01 -6.34
CA LEU A 141 11.16 -9.65 -5.94
C LEU A 141 12.37 -8.96 -6.59
N PRO A 142 13.51 -8.83 -5.87
CA PRO A 142 13.71 -9.23 -4.48
C PRO A 142 12.97 -8.31 -3.50
N ASN A 143 12.46 -8.89 -2.40
CA ASN A 143 11.78 -8.16 -1.33
C ASN A 143 12.69 -8.03 -0.10
N ASP A 144 13.79 -7.28 -0.25
CA ASP A 144 14.77 -7.10 0.82
C ASP A 144 14.25 -6.17 1.94
N PRO A 145 14.75 -6.31 3.19
CA PRO A 145 14.31 -5.46 4.31
C PRO A 145 14.46 -3.95 4.06
N GLY A 146 15.38 -3.54 3.18
CA GLY A 146 15.63 -2.15 2.84
C GLY A 146 14.48 -1.48 2.09
N LYS A 147 13.54 -2.24 1.49
CA LYS A 147 12.32 -1.65 0.90
C LYS A 147 11.51 -0.85 1.91
N ARG A 148 11.55 -1.21 3.20
CA ARG A 148 10.81 -0.56 4.29
C ARG A 148 11.28 0.87 4.61
N GLN A 149 12.42 1.29 4.07
CA GLN A 149 13.02 2.62 4.28
C GLN A 149 13.49 3.23 2.95
N ARG A 150 13.03 2.70 1.81
CA ARG A 150 13.52 3.10 0.50
C ARG A 150 12.91 4.44 0.09
N HIS A 151 13.77 5.33 -0.41
CA HIS A 151 13.35 6.56 -1.09
C HIS A 151 13.36 6.29 -2.59
N TYR A 152 12.18 6.29 -3.21
CA TYR A 152 12.01 5.85 -4.59
C TYR A 152 12.22 6.95 -5.63
N SER A 153 12.22 8.20 -5.20
CA SER A 153 12.39 9.38 -6.06
C SER A 153 13.70 9.29 -6.87
N GLY A 154 13.59 9.30 -8.21
CA GLY A 154 14.75 9.22 -9.10
C GLY A 154 15.43 7.84 -9.21
N THR A 155 14.82 6.76 -8.69
CA THR A 155 15.44 5.41 -8.65
C THR A 155 14.94 4.42 -9.72
N ASN A 156 14.01 4.85 -10.58
CA ASN A 156 13.29 4.02 -11.55
C ASN A 156 12.67 2.75 -10.92
N PRO A 157 11.71 2.88 -9.98
CA PRO A 157 11.09 1.72 -9.34
C PRO A 157 10.39 0.82 -10.36
N PRO A 158 10.23 -0.49 -10.08
CA PRO A 158 9.43 -1.35 -10.93
C PRO A 158 7.98 -0.86 -11.06
N TYR A 159 7.36 -1.12 -12.21
CA TYR A 159 5.97 -0.76 -12.48
C TYR A 159 5.22 -1.86 -13.25
N LEU A 160 3.91 -1.69 -13.37
CA LEU A 160 3.00 -2.61 -14.06
C LEU A 160 2.84 -2.19 -15.52
N HIS A 161 2.95 -3.14 -16.45
CA HIS A 161 2.59 -2.88 -17.84
C HIS A 161 1.07 -2.65 -17.96
N PRO A 162 0.56 -1.76 -18.84
CA PRO A 162 -0.88 -1.55 -19.01
C PRO A 162 -1.65 -2.84 -19.32
N GLU A 163 -1.12 -3.69 -20.21
CA GLU A 163 -1.75 -4.99 -20.53
C GLU A 163 -1.77 -5.96 -19.34
N ALA A 164 -0.87 -5.80 -18.37
CA ALA A 164 -0.95 -6.55 -17.13
C ALA A 164 -2.14 -6.10 -16.27
N ILE A 165 -2.46 -4.80 -16.26
CA ILE A 165 -3.66 -4.28 -15.59
C ILE A 165 -4.91 -4.81 -16.27
N ASP A 166 -4.97 -4.81 -17.61
CA ASP A 166 -6.11 -5.34 -18.36
C ASP A 166 -6.35 -6.82 -18.02
N PHE A 167 -5.29 -7.64 -18.03
CA PHE A 167 -5.36 -9.04 -17.60
C PHE A 167 -5.91 -9.20 -16.17
N LEU A 168 -5.45 -8.37 -15.23
CA LEU A 168 -5.92 -8.43 -13.83
C LEU A 168 -7.39 -8.04 -13.70
N VAL A 169 -7.86 -7.05 -14.47
CA VAL A 169 -9.27 -6.65 -14.52
C VAL A 169 -10.12 -7.79 -15.09
N GLU A 170 -9.68 -8.44 -16.17
CA GLU A 170 -10.35 -9.61 -16.75
C GLU A 170 -10.38 -10.80 -15.78
N TRP A 171 -9.31 -10.98 -15.00
CA TRP A 171 -9.24 -11.95 -13.91
C TRP A 171 -10.15 -11.57 -12.72
N GLY A 172 -10.76 -10.37 -12.72
CA GLY A 172 -11.72 -9.95 -11.70
C GLY A 172 -11.10 -9.29 -10.47
N VAL A 173 -9.87 -8.80 -10.55
CA VAL A 173 -9.28 -7.94 -9.51
C VAL A 173 -10.01 -6.60 -9.50
N ILE A 174 -10.50 -6.21 -8.32
CA ILE A 174 -11.08 -4.89 -8.05
C ILE A 174 -10.29 -4.12 -6.98
N HIS A 175 -9.36 -4.79 -6.30
CA HIS A 175 -8.48 -4.17 -5.31
C HIS A 175 -7.06 -4.73 -5.44
N LEU A 176 -6.16 -3.93 -5.98
CA LEU A 176 -4.76 -4.29 -6.21
C LEU A 176 -3.87 -3.66 -5.14
N LEU A 177 -3.03 -4.47 -4.50
CA LEU A 177 -1.98 -4.04 -3.58
C LEU A 177 -0.62 -4.41 -4.18
N ILE A 178 0.34 -3.50 -4.11
CA ILE A 178 1.72 -3.68 -4.60
C ILE A 178 2.70 -2.97 -3.66
N ASP A 179 3.92 -3.52 -3.54
CA ASP A 179 4.98 -3.07 -2.62
C ASP A 179 6.07 -2.18 -3.26
#